data_AF-A0A7S4CP19-F1
#
_entry.id   AF-A0A7S4CP19-F1
#
_cell.length_a   1.000
_cell.length_b   1.000
_cell.length_c   1.000
_cell.angle_alpha   90.00
_cell.angle_beta   90.00
_cell.angle_gamma   90.00
#
_symmetry.space_group_name_H-M   'P 1'
#
loop_
_entity.id
_entity.type
_entity.pdbx_description
1 polymer ?
#
loop_
_entity_poly.entity_id
_entity_poly.type
_entity_poly.pdbx_seq_one_letter_code
_entity_poly.pdbx_strand_id
1 'polypeptide(L)'
;AIVDHFSCADVSSMMMTAEQQEWVTNMRLMQSKETVLQEPDDCTRKAIFRAVTSLWFEKVSIACIVLSLVFLSLEHYGQSPLWTAVLLYANHVIVVLFLLEMVLKIVGLGPRQWARGYWNLFDAVIVVVGVMSWA
;
A
#
# COMPACT_ATOMS: atom_id res chain seq x y z
N ALA A 1 -26.34 26.99 29.47
CA ALA A 1 -27.29 27.93 28.84
C ALA A 1 -27.13 27.99 27.32
N ILE A 2 -26.06 28.57 26.76
CA ILE A 2 -25.87 28.64 25.29
C ILE A 2 -25.64 27.25 24.67
N VAL A 3 -24.79 26.43 25.30
CA VAL A 3 -24.51 25.05 24.86
C VAL A 3 -25.74 24.14 24.93
N ASP A 4 -26.60 24.30 25.94
CA ASP A 4 -27.86 23.53 26.04
C ASP A 4 -28.87 23.93 24.96
N HIS A 5 -28.86 25.19 24.54
CA HIS A 5 -29.66 25.69 23.42
C HIS A 5 -29.20 25.11 22.08
N PHE A 6 -27.89 24.86 21.94
CA PHE A 6 -27.31 24.11 20.82
C PHE A 6 -27.53 22.60 20.94
N SER A 7 -27.79 22.04 22.13
CA SER A 7 -28.03 20.60 22.27
C SER A 7 -29.45 20.18 21.86
N CYS A 8 -30.42 21.10 21.92
CA CYS A 8 -31.82 20.84 21.54
C CYS A 8 -32.08 21.10 20.04
N ALA A 9 -31.25 21.94 19.41
CA ALA A 9 -31.22 22.10 17.96
C ALA A 9 -30.21 21.11 17.38
N ASP A 10 -30.63 20.29 16.41
CA ASP A 10 -29.77 19.27 15.80
C ASP A 10 -28.67 19.96 14.96
N VAL A 11 -27.56 20.36 15.61
CA VAL A 11 -26.47 21.21 15.08
C VAL A 11 -25.95 20.70 13.73
N SER A 12 -25.99 19.38 13.51
CA SER A 12 -25.57 18.76 12.25
C SER A 12 -26.44 19.15 11.06
N SER A 13 -27.74 19.39 11.27
CA SER A 13 -28.68 19.82 10.22
C SER A 13 -28.69 21.33 9.99
N MET A 14 -28.21 22.12 10.97
CA MET A 14 -28.17 23.57 10.91
C MET A 14 -26.87 24.11 10.29
N MET A 15 -25.77 23.37 10.40
CA MET A 15 -24.45 23.73 9.86
C MET A 15 -24.24 23.29 8.41
N MET A 16 -25.09 22.39 7.90
CA MET A 16 -24.92 21.77 6.59
C MET A 16 -26.22 21.89 5.79
N THR A 17 -26.12 22.29 4.53
CA THR A 17 -27.27 22.22 3.62
C THR A 17 -27.62 20.76 3.34
N ALA A 18 -28.87 20.49 2.94
CA ALA A 18 -29.34 19.13 2.64
C ALA A 18 -28.41 18.40 1.63
N GLU A 19 -27.88 19.11 0.64
CA GLU A 19 -26.93 18.57 -0.34
C GLU A 19 -25.56 18.23 0.28
N GLN A 20 -25.06 19.06 1.22
CA GLN A 20 -23.80 18.81 1.92
C GLN A 20 -23.91 17.61 2.85
N GLN A 21 -25.07 17.41 3.47
CA GLN A 21 -25.32 16.26 4.34
C GLN A 21 -25.39 14.97 3.53
N GLU A 22 -25.98 15.00 2.34
CA GLU A 22 -25.95 13.88 1.40
C GLU A 22 -24.51 13.58 0.94
N TRP A 23 -23.72 14.62 0.62
CA TRP A 23 -22.33 14.45 0.19
C TRP A 23 -21.46 13.83 1.27
N VAL A 24 -21.60 14.27 2.52
CA VAL A 24 -20.90 13.69 3.67
C VAL A 24 -21.41 12.28 3.99
N THR A 25 -22.71 12.01 3.81
CA THR A 25 -23.27 10.66 3.96
C THR A 25 -22.73 9.71 2.89
N ASN A 26 -22.68 10.15 1.63
CA ASN A 26 -22.10 9.41 0.53
C ASN A 26 -20.60 9.18 0.71
N MET A 27 -19.85 10.16 1.24
CA MET A 27 -18.45 9.96 1.63
C MET A 27 -18.29 8.91 2.72
N ARG A 28 -19.13 8.91 3.75
CA ARG A 28 -19.11 7.89 4.82
C ARG A 28 -19.43 6.50 4.27
N LEU A 29 -20.33 6.39 3.29
CA LEU A 29 -20.65 5.15 2.59
C LEU A 29 -19.50 4.69 1.66
N MET A 30 -18.75 5.61 1.07
CA MET A 30 -17.55 5.29 0.30
C MET A 30 -16.40 4.82 1.19
N GLN A 31 -16.26 5.39 2.39
CA GLN A 31 -15.31 4.94 3.40
C GLN A 31 -15.58 3.50 3.89
N SER A 32 -16.85 3.08 3.94
CA SER A 32 -17.20 1.72 4.41
C SER A 32 -17.05 0.65 3.34
N LYS A 33 -16.92 1.01 2.06
CA LYS A 33 -16.68 0.08 0.96
C LYS A 33 -15.19 -0.23 0.81
N GLU A 34 -14.54 -0.51 1.92
CA GLU A 34 -13.23 -1.12 1.91
C GLU A 34 -13.39 -2.48 1.22
N THR A 35 -12.69 -2.71 0.11
CA THR A 35 -12.87 -3.92 -0.70
C THR A 35 -12.47 -5.14 0.12
N VAL A 36 -13.47 -5.84 0.67
CA VAL A 36 -13.27 -7.12 1.37
C VAL A 36 -12.59 -8.07 0.40
N LEU A 37 -11.39 -8.52 0.75
CA LEU A 37 -10.67 -9.56 0.04
C LEU A 37 -11.53 -10.82 -0.05
N GLN A 38 -11.80 -11.31 -1.25
CA GLN A 38 -12.53 -12.56 -1.41
C GLN A 38 -11.55 -13.72 -1.30
N GLU A 39 -11.76 -14.58 -0.30
CA GLU A 39 -10.95 -15.76 -0.09
C GLU A 39 -11.07 -16.72 -1.29
N PRO A 40 -9.95 -17.23 -1.83
CA PRO A 40 -9.97 -18.26 -2.86
C PRO A 40 -10.41 -19.62 -2.31
N ASP A 41 -11.20 -20.40 -3.06
CA ASP A 41 -11.72 -21.70 -2.59
C ASP A 41 -10.66 -22.82 -2.51
N ASP A 42 -9.62 -22.76 -3.35
CA ASP A 42 -8.61 -23.83 -3.49
C ASP A 42 -7.63 -23.93 -2.29
N CYS A 43 -7.36 -25.14 -1.80
CA CYS A 43 -6.50 -25.37 -0.63
C CYS A 43 -5.06 -24.85 -0.78
N THR A 44 -4.43 -25.02 -1.95
CA THR A 44 -3.08 -24.51 -2.22
C THR A 44 -3.05 -22.98 -2.29
N ARG A 45 -4.08 -22.39 -2.89
CA ARG A 45 -4.25 -20.94 -2.99
C ARG A 45 -4.57 -20.31 -1.63
N LYS A 46 -5.29 -21.02 -0.75
CA LYS A 46 -5.54 -20.61 0.66
C LYS A 46 -4.27 -20.51 1.50
N ALA A 47 -3.31 -21.43 1.33
CA ALA A 47 -2.04 -21.37 2.05
C ALA A 47 -1.21 -20.16 1.63
N ILE A 48 -1.12 -19.91 0.32
CA ILE A 48 -0.42 -18.74 -0.24
C ILE A 48 -1.13 -17.45 0.17
N PHE A 49 -2.47 -17.42 0.10
CA PHE A 49 -3.27 -16.29 0.55
C PHE A 49 -3.00 -15.98 2.03
N ARG A 50 -3.05 -16.97 2.94
CA ARG A 50 -2.71 -16.75 4.36
C ARG A 50 -1.29 -16.25 4.58
N ALA A 51 -0.32 -16.75 3.80
CA ALA A 51 1.07 -16.28 3.90
C ALA A 51 1.20 -14.82 3.46
N VAL A 52 0.59 -14.46 2.34
CA VAL A 52 0.63 -13.12 1.73
C VAL A 52 -0.17 -12.09 2.55
N THR A 53 -1.32 -12.47 3.10
CA THR A 53 -2.17 -11.60 3.93
C THR A 53 -1.64 -11.49 5.37
N SER A 54 -0.52 -12.13 5.69
CA SER A 54 0.06 -12.02 7.03
C SER A 54 0.65 -10.63 7.25
N LEU A 55 0.35 -10.03 8.42
CA LEU A 55 0.94 -8.75 8.84
C LEU A 55 2.47 -8.79 8.92
N TRP A 56 3.05 -9.99 9.09
CA TRP A 56 4.50 -10.16 9.08
C TRP A 56 5.07 -9.90 7.69
N PHE A 57 4.42 -10.41 6.65
CA PHE A 57 4.84 -10.21 5.26
C PHE A 57 4.80 -8.71 4.90
N GLU A 58 3.72 -8.00 5.22
CA GLU A 58 3.62 -6.55 4.99
C GLU A 58 4.71 -5.76 5.72
N LYS A 59 5.06 -6.16 6.95
CA LYS A 59 6.15 -5.52 7.72
C LYS A 59 7.52 -5.74 7.09
N VAL A 60 7.77 -6.90 6.51
CA VAL A 60 9.03 -7.18 5.80
C VAL A 60 9.17 -6.26 4.59
N SER A 61 8.11 -6.10 3.81
CA SER A 61 8.08 -5.21 2.65
C SER A 61 8.40 -3.77 3.04
N ILE A 62 7.73 -3.26 4.09
CA ILE A 62 7.97 -1.91 4.61
C ILE A 62 9.43 -1.76 5.08
N ALA A 63 9.98 -2.75 5.77
CA ALA A 63 11.37 -2.73 6.21
C ALA A 63 12.36 -2.70 5.03
N CYS A 64 12.08 -3.43 3.95
CA CYS A 64 12.89 -3.41 2.73
C CYS A 64 12.86 -2.03 2.04
N ILE A 65 11.71 -1.35 2.00
CA ILE A 65 11.61 0.03 1.46
C ILE A 65 12.45 0.99 2.31
N VAL A 66 12.34 0.91 3.64
CA VAL A 66 13.13 1.78 4.53
C VAL A 66 14.62 1.51 4.34
N LEU A 67 15.01 0.25 4.20
CA LEU A 67 16.41 -0.14 3.99
C LEU A 67 16.96 0.39 2.65
N SER A 68 16.21 0.34 1.55
CA SER A 68 16.66 0.93 0.27
C SER A 68 16.81 2.45 0.35
N LEU A 69 15.90 3.13 1.06
CA LEU A 69 16.00 4.56 1.31
C LEU A 69 17.25 4.90 2.14
N VAL A 70 17.60 4.06 3.12
CA VAL A 70 18.86 4.22 3.88
C VAL A 70 20.06 4.04 2.96
N PHE A 71 20.08 3.02 2.09
CA PHE A 71 21.19 2.85 1.14
C PHE A 71 21.33 4.06 0.21
N LEU A 72 20.22 4.59 -0.30
CA LEU A 72 20.22 5.83 -1.08
C LEU A 72 20.75 7.02 -0.27
N SER A 73 20.42 7.11 1.02
CA SER A 73 20.92 8.20 1.89
C SER A 73 22.44 8.12 2.17
N LEU A 74 23.03 6.93 2.03
CA LEU A 74 24.47 6.69 2.20
C LEU A 74 25.27 6.98 0.93
N GLU A 75 24.59 7.33 -0.16
CA GLU A 75 25.22 7.81 -1.39
C GLU A 75 25.80 9.22 -1.18
N HIS A 76 27.10 9.36 -1.37
CA HIS A 76 27.85 10.61 -1.22
C HIS A 76 28.65 10.90 -2.48
N TYR A 77 28.98 12.16 -2.76
CA TYR A 77 29.78 12.48 -3.95
C TYR A 77 31.25 12.06 -3.73
N GLY A 78 31.86 11.40 -4.71
CA GLY A 78 33.27 10.95 -4.63
C GLY A 78 33.51 9.62 -3.90
N GLN A 79 32.55 8.68 -3.92
CA GLN A 79 32.72 7.36 -3.30
C GLN A 79 33.73 6.50 -4.05
N SER A 80 34.29 5.52 -3.33
CA SER A 80 35.09 4.49 -3.99
C SER A 80 34.21 3.69 -4.96
N PRO A 81 34.75 3.27 -6.12
CA PRO A 81 33.98 2.50 -7.11
C PRO A 81 33.42 1.18 -6.53
N LEU A 82 34.07 0.63 -5.51
CA LEU A 82 33.58 -0.54 -4.77
C LEU A 82 32.27 -0.22 -4.03
N TRP A 83 32.20 0.93 -3.35
CA TRP A 83 31.03 1.32 -2.57
C TRP A 83 29.82 1.56 -3.48
N THR A 84 30.01 2.28 -4.58
CA THR A 84 28.96 2.48 -5.59
C THR A 84 28.44 1.15 -6.15
N ALA A 85 29.32 0.18 -6.41
CA ALA A 85 28.89 -1.15 -6.86
C ALA A 85 28.05 -1.87 -5.80
N VAL A 86 28.43 -1.81 -4.52
CA VAL A 86 27.65 -2.43 -3.43
C VAL A 86 26.26 -1.80 -3.31
N LEU A 87 26.15 -0.47 -3.37
CA LEU A 87 24.85 0.23 -3.33
C LEU A 87 23.97 -0.16 -4.53
N LEU A 88 24.56 -0.24 -5.73
CA LEU A 88 23.86 -0.66 -6.94
C LEU A 88 23.30 -2.09 -6.81
N TYR A 89 24.13 -3.04 -6.36
CA TYR A 89 23.71 -4.42 -6.13
C TYR A 89 22.65 -4.52 -5.03
N ALA A 90 22.76 -3.75 -3.95
CA ALA A 90 21.76 -3.73 -2.88
C ALA A 90 20.40 -3.25 -3.40
N ASN A 91 20.37 -2.16 -4.19
CA ASN A 91 19.14 -1.68 -4.82
C ASN A 91 18.55 -2.71 -5.78
N HIS A 92 19.38 -3.42 -6.55
CA HIS A 92 18.90 -4.51 -7.43
C HIS A 92 18.25 -5.64 -6.64
N VAL A 93 18.90 -6.12 -5.57
CA VAL A 93 18.35 -7.19 -4.72
C VAL A 93 16.99 -6.80 -4.15
N ILE A 94 16.80 -5.55 -3.74
CA ILE A 94 15.54 -5.07 -3.20
C ILE A 94 14.43 -5.07 -4.26
N VAL A 95 14.73 -4.62 -5.48
CA VAL A 95 13.76 -4.67 -6.60
C VAL A 95 13.38 -6.12 -6.96
N VAL A 96 14.33 -7.06 -6.94
CA VAL A 96 14.03 -8.50 -7.15
C VAL A 96 13.12 -9.04 -6.04
N LEU A 97 13.36 -8.68 -4.79
CA LEU A 97 12.52 -9.10 -3.66
C LEU A 97 11.08 -8.57 -3.79
N PHE A 98 10.91 -7.30 -4.15
CA PHE A 98 9.57 -6.73 -4.40
C PHE A 98 8.88 -7.37 -5.61
N LEU A 99 9.63 -7.70 -6.66
CA LEU A 99 9.08 -8.43 -7.81
C LEU A 99 8.54 -9.81 -7.39
N LEU A 100 9.31 -10.57 -6.61
CA LEU A 100 8.88 -11.88 -6.10
C LEU A 100 7.66 -11.75 -5.19
N GLU A 101 7.66 -10.76 -4.30
CA GLU A 101 6.50 -10.45 -3.46
C GLU A 101 5.25 -10.13 -4.29
N MET A 102 5.38 -9.30 -5.32
CA MET A 102 4.28 -8.94 -6.21
C MET A 102 3.70 -10.18 -6.91
N VAL A 103 4.56 -11.08 -7.40
CA VAL A 103 4.13 -12.34 -8.03
C VAL A 103 3.39 -13.22 -7.02
N LEU A 104 3.90 -13.35 -5.79
CA LEU A 104 3.22 -14.11 -4.73
C LEU A 104 1.85 -13.51 -4.40
N LYS A 105 1.76 -12.18 -4.31
CA LYS A 105 0.50 -11.45 -4.11
C LYS A 105 -0.49 -11.72 -5.24
N ILE A 106 -0.07 -11.65 -6.49
CA ILE A 106 -0.94 -11.90 -7.66
C ILE A 106 -1.44 -13.35 -7.68
N VAL A 107 -0.60 -14.32 -7.35
CA VAL A 107 -0.97 -15.74 -7.29
C VAL A 107 -1.94 -16.03 -6.14
N GLY A 108 -1.72 -15.42 -4.97
CA GLY A 108 -2.60 -15.61 -3.80
C GLY A 108 -3.96 -14.93 -3.94
N LEU A 109 -3.99 -13.70 -4.46
CA LEU A 109 -5.17 -12.82 -4.51
C LEU A 109 -5.96 -12.92 -5.82
N GLY A 110 -5.29 -13.34 -6.89
CA GLY A 110 -5.78 -13.23 -8.26
C GLY A 110 -5.62 -11.80 -8.83
N PRO A 111 -5.38 -11.67 -10.15
CA PRO A 111 -5.00 -10.40 -10.79
C PRO A 111 -6.07 -9.32 -10.69
N ARG A 112 -7.37 -9.69 -10.74
CA ARG A 112 -8.48 -8.74 -10.67
C ARG A 112 -8.66 -8.09 -9.29
N GLN A 113 -8.42 -8.84 -8.22
CA GLN A 113 -8.54 -8.30 -6.86
C GLN A 113 -7.28 -7.51 -6.50
N TRP A 114 -6.11 -8.04 -6.88
CA TRP A 114 -4.83 -7.37 -6.67
C TRP A 114 -4.79 -5.96 -7.28
N ALA A 115 -5.22 -5.82 -8.54
CA ALA A 115 -5.20 -4.54 -9.27
C ALA A 115 -6.20 -3.48 -8.77
N ARG A 116 -7.17 -3.87 -7.92
CA ARG A 116 -8.11 -2.90 -7.32
C ARG A 116 -7.53 -2.17 -6.11
N GLY A 117 -6.47 -2.71 -5.49
CA GLY A 117 -5.82 -2.08 -4.35
C GLY A 117 -4.87 -0.97 -4.80
N TYR A 118 -5.14 0.27 -4.41
CA TYR A 118 -4.25 1.42 -4.71
C TYR A 118 -2.81 1.21 -4.22
N TRP A 119 -2.65 0.61 -3.03
CA TRP A 119 -1.33 0.33 -2.45
C TRP A 119 -0.55 -0.73 -3.23
N ASN A 120 -1.23 -1.76 -3.74
CA ASN A 120 -0.59 -2.78 -4.58
C ASN A 120 -0.16 -2.22 -5.94
N LEU A 121 -0.93 -1.28 -6.49
CA LEU A 121 -0.57 -0.58 -7.72
C LEU A 121 0.68 0.29 -7.51
N PHE A 122 0.78 0.98 -6.39
CA PHE A 122 1.96 1.76 -6.03
C PHE A 122 3.22 0.89 -5.97
N ASP A 123 3.14 -0.26 -5.31
CA ASP A 123 4.23 -1.24 -5.24
C ASP A 123 4.66 -1.72 -6.64
N ALA A 124 3.69 -2.00 -7.51
CA ALA A 124 3.96 -2.41 -8.90
C ALA A 124 4.69 -1.32 -9.70
N VAL A 125 4.34 -0.04 -9.52
CA VAL A 125 5.04 1.08 -10.16
C VAL A 125 6.49 1.13 -9.71
N ILE A 126 6.77 0.93 -8.42
CA ILE A 126 8.15 0.90 -7.89
C ILE A 126 8.96 -0.20 -8.56
N VAL A 127 8.39 -1.41 -8.68
CA VAL A 127 9.06 -2.53 -9.34
C VAL A 127 9.33 -2.23 -10.81
N VAL A 128 8.36 -1.67 -11.53
CA VAL A 128 8.52 -1.32 -12.97
C VAL A 128 9.62 -0.27 -13.15
N VAL A 129 9.63 0.78 -12.32
CA VAL A 129 10.71 1.79 -12.35
C VAL A 129 12.07 1.17 -12.03
N GLY A 130 12.13 0.28 -11.04
CA GLY A 130 13.35 -0.44 -10.68
C GLY A 130 13.89 -1.32 -11.82
N VAL A 131 13.02 -2.07 -12.51
CA VAL A 131 13.40 -2.91 -13.66
C VAL A 131 13.81 -2.05 -14.86
N MET A 132 13.13 -0.92 -15.10
CA MET A 132 13.53 0.03 -16.15
C MET A 132 14.91 0.63 -15.90
N SER A 133 15.33 0.79 -14.64
CA SER A 133 16.68 1.25 -14.31
C SER A 133 17.78 0.26 -14.70
N TRP A 134 17.44 -1.01 -14.97
CA TRP A 134 18.39 -2.04 -15.37
C TRP A 134 18.54 -2.15 -16.90
N ALA A 135 17.55 -1.64 -17.64
CA ALA A 135 17.51 -1.62 -19.10
C ALA A 135 18.27 -0.41 -19.65
#